data_AF-A0A1H5VLG7-F1
#
_entry.id   AF-A0A1H5VLG7-F1
#
_cell.length_a   1.000
_cell.length_b   1.000
_cell.length_c   1.000
_cell.angle_alpha   90.00
_cell.angle_beta   90.00
_cell.angle_gamma   90.00
#
_symmetry.space_group_name_H-M   'P 1'
#
loop_
_entity.id
_entity.type
_entity.pdbx_description
1 polymer ?
#
loop_
_entity_poly.entity_id
_entity_poly.type
_entity_poly.pdbx_seq_one_letter_code
_entity_poly.pdbx_strand_id
1 'polypeptide(L)'
;MDFLGVCVPLAKRFWLWYAQSGHAFKKDYLMFQPTSSFKENLQQLPSIDDIEKLELVDAAGNVVATIENQPGKQGSLAVYQYLLETYGALNAEAATHGLAVFAEHTEDAQNRPGAHPNIDRLFDIQSGGEALTMRIVQR
;
A
#
# COMPACT_ATOMS: atom_id res chain seq x y z
N MET A 1 -41.55 -20.01 21.35
CA MET A 1 -40.67 -20.19 20.17
C MET A 1 -39.59 -19.15 20.30
N ASP A 2 -38.51 -19.59 20.93
CA ASP A 2 -37.41 -18.80 21.44
C ASP A 2 -36.59 -18.20 20.30
N PHE A 3 -36.50 -16.87 20.27
CA PHE A 3 -35.35 -16.19 19.69
C PHE A 3 -34.63 -15.48 20.83
N LEU A 4 -33.65 -16.18 21.40
CA LEU A 4 -32.68 -15.65 22.34
C LEU A 4 -31.93 -14.48 21.68
N GLY A 5 -32.36 -13.26 21.98
CA GLY A 5 -31.61 -12.04 21.68
C GLY A 5 -30.34 -12.03 22.52
N VAL A 6 -29.21 -12.35 21.89
CA VAL A 6 -27.89 -12.29 22.53
C VAL A 6 -27.57 -10.81 22.81
N CYS A 7 -27.74 -10.39 24.07
CA CYS A 7 -27.27 -9.10 24.56
C CYS A 7 -25.74 -9.13 24.60
N VAL A 8 -25.09 -8.56 23.58
CA VAL A 8 -23.63 -8.38 23.59
C VAL A 8 -23.32 -7.26 24.60
N PRO A 9 -22.50 -7.51 25.64
CA PRO A 9 -22.17 -6.52 26.67
C PRO A 9 -21.65 -5.22 26.05
N LEU A 10 -22.04 -4.07 26.60
CA LEU A 10 -21.62 -2.74 26.14
C LEU A 10 -20.10 -2.61 25.99
N ALA A 11 -19.33 -3.26 26.88
CA ALA A 11 -17.87 -3.32 26.82
C ALA A 11 -17.32 -4.12 25.63
N LYS A 12 -17.99 -5.20 25.20
CA LYS A 12 -17.61 -5.96 23.98
C LYS A 12 -17.91 -5.15 22.72
N ARG A 13 -18.99 -4.37 22.72
CA ARG A 13 -19.39 -3.51 21.59
C ARG A 13 -18.42 -2.33 21.42
N PHE A 14 -17.93 -1.78 22.53
CA PHE A 14 -16.88 -0.75 22.53
C PHE A 14 -15.52 -1.30 22.07
N TRP A 15 -15.13 -2.50 22.53
CA TRP A 15 -13.90 -3.17 22.08
C TRP A 15 -13.92 -3.53 20.58
N LEU A 16 -15.03 -4.05 20.07
CA LEU A 16 -15.21 -4.34 18.64
C LEU A 16 -15.17 -3.06 17.79
N TRP A 17 -15.83 -1.99 18.23
CA TRP A 17 -15.76 -0.69 17.57
C TRP A 17 -14.33 -0.12 17.58
N TYR A 18 -13.61 -0.18 18.71
CA TYR A 18 -12.22 0.28 18.81
C TYR A 18 -11.26 -0.55 17.97
N ALA A 19 -11.37 -1.89 17.99
CA ALA A 19 -10.52 -2.77 17.18
C ALA A 19 -10.72 -2.55 15.68
N GLN A 20 -11.96 -2.25 15.25
CA GLN A 20 -12.27 -2.01 13.85
C GLN A 20 -11.96 -0.56 13.42
N SER A 21 -12.14 0.41 14.31
CA SER A 21 -11.84 1.84 14.05
C SER A 21 -10.35 2.16 14.19
N GLY A 22 -9.59 1.39 14.97
CA GLY A 22 -8.16 1.62 15.18
C GLY A 22 -7.33 1.45 13.91
N HIS A 23 -7.74 0.56 13.00
CA HIS A 23 -7.08 0.42 11.68
C HIS A 23 -7.32 1.63 10.79
N ALA A 24 -8.57 2.11 10.71
CA ALA A 24 -8.90 3.32 9.95
C ALA A 24 -8.19 4.55 10.53
N PHE A 25 -8.22 4.73 11.85
CA PHE A 25 -7.54 5.85 12.52
C PHE A 25 -6.02 5.83 12.32
N LYS A 26 -5.38 4.65 12.37
CA LYS A 26 -3.93 4.53 12.12
C LYS A 26 -3.58 4.86 10.68
N LYS A 27 -4.39 4.41 9.72
CA LYS A 27 -4.23 4.74 8.29
C LYS A 27 -4.32 6.24 8.06
N ASP A 28 -5.33 6.90 8.60
CA ASP A 28 -5.52 8.36 8.44
C ASP A 28 -4.35 9.17 9.01
N TYR A 29 -3.66 8.66 10.03
CA TYR A 29 -2.48 9.30 10.62
C TYR A 29 -1.19 9.08 9.82
N LEU A 30 -1.06 7.92 9.15
CA LEU A 30 0.09 7.60 8.30
C LEU A 30 -0.05 8.16 6.89
N MET A 31 -1.28 8.39 6.43
CA MET A 31 -1.56 8.91 5.11
C MET A 31 -1.21 10.40 5.02
N PHE A 32 -0.21 10.74 4.20
CA PHE A 32 0.08 12.14 3.88
C PHE A 32 -0.64 12.55 2.59
N GLN A 33 -0.71 13.85 2.32
CA GLN A 33 -1.27 14.36 1.06
C GLN A 33 -0.15 14.53 0.02
N PRO A 34 -0.15 13.77 -1.09
CA PRO A 34 0.90 13.88 -2.11
C PRO A 34 0.88 15.24 -2.80
N THR A 35 2.07 15.76 -3.09
CA THR A 35 2.28 16.93 -3.95
C THR A 35 2.46 16.49 -5.41
N SER A 36 2.56 17.45 -6.32
CA SER A 36 2.84 17.22 -7.74
C SER A 36 4.31 16.93 -8.04
N SER A 37 5.16 16.75 -7.04
CA SER A 37 6.60 16.50 -7.17
C SER A 37 6.99 15.19 -6.49
N PHE A 38 7.42 14.21 -7.28
CA PHE A 38 7.83 12.91 -6.77
C PHE A 38 8.97 13.05 -5.77
N LYS A 39 9.91 13.96 -6.04
CA LYS A 39 11.04 14.24 -5.16
C LYS A 39 10.60 14.75 -3.78
N GLU A 40 9.60 15.64 -3.73
CA GLU A 40 9.05 16.15 -2.46
C GLU A 40 8.27 15.07 -1.71
N ASN A 41 7.50 14.26 -2.44
CA ASN A 41 6.78 13.12 -1.87
C ASN A 41 7.75 12.12 -1.24
N LEU A 42 8.84 11.77 -1.94
CA LEU A 42 9.87 10.84 -1.43
C LEU A 42 10.49 11.28 -0.10
N GLN A 43 10.64 12.59 0.14
CA GLN A 43 11.21 13.11 1.39
C GLN A 43 10.31 12.87 2.62
N GLN A 44 9.04 12.59 2.40
CA GLN A 44 8.06 12.33 3.45
C GLN A 44 7.90 10.83 3.75
N LEU A 45 8.51 9.96 2.94
CA LEU A 45 8.38 8.52 3.07
C LEU A 45 9.31 7.95 4.17
N PRO A 46 8.97 6.78 4.73
CA PRO A 46 9.83 6.07 5.66
C PRO A 46 11.20 5.75 5.05
N SER A 47 12.23 5.61 5.89
CA SER A 47 13.53 5.13 5.42
C SER A 47 13.46 3.67 4.98
N ILE A 48 14.24 3.36 3.93
CA ILE A 48 14.44 2.03 3.35
C ILE A 48 15.82 1.43 3.70
N ASP A 49 16.60 2.06 4.60
CA ASP A 49 18.02 1.72 4.83
C ASP A 49 18.23 0.27 5.29
N ASP A 50 17.30 -0.26 6.08
CA ASP A 50 17.35 -1.63 6.62
C ASP A 50 16.69 -2.67 5.69
N ILE A 51 16.13 -2.24 4.55
CA ILE A 51 15.42 -3.12 3.62
C ILE A 51 16.39 -3.67 2.56
N GLU A 52 16.41 -4.99 2.39
CA GLU A 52 17.09 -5.66 1.27
C GLU A 52 16.23 -5.61 0.01
N LYS A 53 14.95 -6.00 0.13
CA LYS A 53 13.97 -6.03 -0.96
C LYS A 53 12.54 -6.06 -0.43
N LEU A 54 11.59 -5.74 -1.31
CA LEU A 54 10.17 -5.96 -1.09
C LEU A 54 9.64 -6.95 -2.15
N GLU A 55 8.97 -8.00 -1.69
CA GLU A 55 8.35 -9.03 -2.52
C GLU A 55 6.85 -8.78 -2.60
N LEU A 56 6.29 -8.88 -3.80
CA LEU A 56 4.86 -8.83 -4.08
C LEU A 56 4.34 -10.23 -4.31
N VAL A 57 3.27 -10.59 -3.60
CA VAL A 57 2.78 -11.96 -3.50
C VAL A 57 1.29 -12.02 -3.86
N ASP A 58 0.94 -12.90 -4.81
CA ASP A 58 -0.44 -13.14 -5.25
C ASP A 58 -1.26 -13.95 -4.22
N ALA A 59 -2.57 -14.14 -4.45
CA ALA A 59 -3.41 -14.91 -3.54
C ALA A 59 -3.04 -16.40 -3.47
N ALA A 60 -2.31 -16.93 -4.46
CA ALA A 60 -1.79 -18.29 -4.45
C ALA A 60 -0.49 -18.42 -3.63
N GLY A 61 0.08 -17.32 -3.16
CA GLY A 61 1.31 -17.29 -2.37
C GLY A 61 2.58 -17.25 -3.21
N ASN A 62 2.49 -17.02 -4.52
CA ASN A 62 3.66 -16.90 -5.39
C ASN A 62 4.20 -15.48 -5.36
N VAL A 63 5.53 -15.35 -5.35
CA VAL A 63 6.18 -14.06 -5.56
C VAL A 63 6.07 -13.69 -7.04
N VAL A 64 5.27 -12.68 -7.35
CA VAL A 64 5.01 -12.20 -8.72
C VAL A 64 5.92 -11.05 -9.12
N ALA A 65 6.56 -10.38 -8.15
CA ALA A 65 7.64 -9.42 -8.41
C ALA A 65 8.46 -9.12 -7.15
N THR A 66 9.64 -8.57 -7.39
CA THR A 66 10.56 -8.13 -6.34
C THR A 66 11.12 -6.75 -6.68
N ILE A 67 11.06 -5.83 -5.70
CA ILE A 67 11.70 -4.52 -5.77
C ILE A 67 12.93 -4.58 -4.85
N GLU A 68 14.11 -4.69 -5.45
CA GLU A 68 15.37 -4.72 -4.70
C GLU A 68 15.80 -3.31 -4.29
N ASN A 69 16.46 -3.19 -3.14
CA ASN A 69 17.12 -1.95 -2.72
C ASN A 69 18.42 -1.75 -3.49
N GLN A 70 18.29 -1.32 -4.76
CA GLN A 70 19.39 -1.10 -5.71
C GLN A 70 19.26 0.27 -6.39
N PRO A 71 20.37 0.88 -6.85
CA PRO A 71 20.34 2.14 -7.58
C PRO A 71 19.31 2.14 -8.71
N GLY A 72 18.46 3.17 -8.76
CA GLY A 72 17.37 3.31 -9.73
C GLY A 72 16.04 2.65 -9.35
N LYS A 73 16.00 1.75 -8.34
CA LYS A 73 14.75 1.14 -7.83
C LYS A 73 14.28 1.68 -6.48
N GLN A 74 15.14 2.44 -5.80
CA GLN A 74 14.92 2.90 -4.43
C GLN A 74 13.67 3.76 -4.25
N GLY A 75 13.34 4.62 -5.23
CA GLY A 75 12.12 5.42 -5.20
C GLY A 75 10.86 4.55 -5.14
N SER A 76 10.74 3.55 -6.00
CA SER A 76 9.62 2.61 -5.94
C SER A 76 9.63 1.77 -4.67
N LEU A 77 10.80 1.38 -4.16
CA LEU A 77 10.90 0.63 -2.91
C LEU A 77 10.29 1.41 -1.73
N ALA A 78 10.64 2.69 -1.59
CA ALA A 78 10.11 3.56 -0.55
C ALA A 78 8.59 3.73 -0.67
N VAL A 79 8.07 3.94 -1.89
CA VAL A 79 6.62 4.05 -2.13
C VAL A 79 5.91 2.75 -1.73
N TYR A 80 6.41 1.60 -2.16
CA TYR A 80 5.75 0.33 -1.86
C TYR A 80 5.83 -0.06 -0.38
N GLN A 81 6.93 0.24 0.31
CA GLN A 81 7.01 0.13 1.77
C GLN A 81 5.94 1.00 2.44
N TYR A 82 5.85 2.26 2.04
CA TYR A 82 4.88 3.19 2.59
C TYR A 82 3.43 2.71 2.39
N LEU A 83 3.11 2.20 1.19
CA LEU A 83 1.80 1.63 0.90
C LEU A 83 1.50 0.40 1.76
N LEU A 84 2.50 -0.46 2.00
CA LEU A 84 2.36 -1.60 2.91
C LEU A 84 2.05 -1.13 4.35
N GLU A 85 2.80 -0.16 4.87
CA GLU A 85 2.61 0.34 6.23
C GLU A 85 1.26 1.04 6.43
N THR A 86 0.77 1.73 5.39
CA THR A 86 -0.46 2.53 5.44
C THR A 86 -1.72 1.70 5.18
N TYR A 87 -1.68 0.78 4.22
CA TYR A 87 -2.86 0.04 3.73
C TYR A 87 -2.84 -1.45 4.08
N GLY A 88 -1.68 -2.01 4.47
CA GLY A 88 -1.51 -3.43 4.79
C GLY A 88 -1.42 -4.37 3.58
N ALA A 89 -1.98 -3.98 2.43
CA ALA A 89 -1.92 -4.71 1.16
C ALA A 89 -2.01 -3.74 -0.02
N LEU A 90 -1.58 -4.18 -1.21
CA LEU A 90 -1.65 -3.41 -2.44
C LEU A 90 -3.01 -3.66 -3.11
N ASN A 91 -4.04 -3.02 -2.60
CA ASN A 91 -5.40 -3.03 -3.16
C ASN A 91 -5.66 -1.78 -4.04
N ALA A 92 -6.86 -1.67 -4.62
CA ALA A 92 -7.22 -0.54 -5.51
C ALA A 92 -7.08 0.84 -4.85
N GLU A 93 -7.31 0.94 -3.54
CA GLU A 93 -7.17 2.18 -2.78
C GLU A 93 -5.70 2.55 -2.60
N ALA A 94 -4.88 1.59 -2.16
CA ALA A 94 -3.43 1.75 -2.05
C ALA A 94 -2.81 2.09 -3.42
N ALA A 95 -3.29 1.46 -4.48
CA ALA A 95 -2.83 1.73 -5.85
C ALA A 95 -3.18 3.14 -6.30
N THR A 96 -4.42 3.59 -6.07
CA THR A 96 -4.83 4.97 -6.38
C THR A 96 -3.96 5.99 -5.66
N HIS A 97 -3.68 5.76 -4.38
CA HIS A 97 -2.81 6.65 -3.62
C HIS A 97 -1.35 6.58 -4.09
N GLY A 98 -0.83 5.38 -4.37
CA GLY A 98 0.51 5.18 -4.91
C GLY A 98 0.74 5.94 -6.21
N LEU A 99 -0.24 5.94 -7.13
CA LEU A 99 -0.20 6.73 -8.35
C LEU A 99 -0.11 8.24 -8.06
N ALA A 100 -0.81 8.73 -7.04
CA ALA A 100 -0.67 10.13 -6.63
C ALA A 100 0.73 10.42 -6.04
N VAL A 101 1.28 9.50 -5.24
CA VAL A 101 2.64 9.62 -4.67
C VAL A 101 3.71 9.66 -5.76
N PHE A 102 3.57 8.86 -6.83
CA PHE A 102 4.47 8.88 -7.99
C PHE A 102 4.42 10.16 -8.84
N ALA A 103 3.43 11.03 -8.61
CA ALA A 103 3.34 12.38 -9.16
C ALA A 103 3.62 12.45 -10.68
N GLU A 104 4.60 13.24 -11.14
CA GLU A 104 4.91 13.42 -12.56
C GLU A 104 5.28 12.12 -13.29
N HIS A 105 5.71 11.06 -12.59
CA HIS A 105 5.99 9.76 -13.21
C HIS A 105 4.72 8.99 -13.58
N THR A 106 3.60 9.28 -12.95
CA THR A 106 2.31 8.67 -13.26
C THR A 106 1.82 9.07 -14.66
N GLU A 107 1.94 10.36 -15.01
CA GLU A 107 1.59 10.84 -16.35
C GLU A 107 2.51 10.25 -17.43
N ASP A 108 3.80 10.15 -17.14
CA ASP A 108 4.76 9.53 -18.06
C ASP A 108 4.47 8.04 -18.29
N ALA A 109 4.05 7.29 -17.27
CA ALA A 109 3.63 5.91 -17.40
C ALA A 109 2.33 5.73 -18.20
N GLN A 110 1.35 6.62 -18.02
CA GLN A 110 0.13 6.62 -18.85
C GLN A 110 0.44 6.80 -20.33
N ASN A 111 1.39 7.69 -20.65
CA ASN A 111 1.78 7.98 -22.03
C ASN A 111 2.68 6.90 -22.63
N ARG A 112 3.32 6.06 -21.80
CA ARG A 112 4.26 5.01 -22.22
C ARG A 112 3.98 3.68 -21.49
N PRO A 113 2.85 3.01 -21.77
CA PRO A 113 2.50 1.76 -21.11
C PRO A 113 3.62 0.70 -21.21
N GLY A 114 3.97 0.10 -20.08
CA GLY A 114 5.04 -0.90 -19.99
C GLY A 114 6.44 -0.34 -19.77
N ALA A 115 6.63 0.98 -19.82
CA ALA A 115 7.92 1.61 -19.54
C ALA A 115 8.22 1.68 -18.02
N HIS A 116 7.20 1.56 -17.18
CA HIS A 116 7.30 1.72 -15.73
C HIS A 116 6.61 0.57 -15.00
N PRO A 117 7.20 -0.64 -14.96
CA PRO A 117 6.51 -1.84 -14.48
C PRO A 117 5.88 -1.73 -13.08
N ASN A 118 6.43 -0.88 -12.21
CA ASN A 118 5.88 -0.63 -10.89
C ASN A 118 4.68 0.32 -10.91
N ILE A 119 4.62 1.29 -11.83
CA ILE A 119 3.48 2.21 -11.96
C ILE A 119 2.38 1.55 -12.79
N ASP A 120 2.75 0.85 -13.86
CA ASP A 120 1.84 0.06 -14.70
C ASP A 120 1.01 -0.91 -13.85
N ARG A 121 1.65 -1.62 -12.91
CA ARG A 121 0.96 -2.49 -11.94
C ARG A 121 -0.09 -1.76 -11.10
N LEU A 122 0.17 -0.52 -10.70
CA LEU A 122 -0.79 0.24 -9.91
C LEU A 122 -2.01 0.61 -10.75
N PHE A 123 -1.86 0.91 -12.04
CA PHE A 123 -3.00 1.09 -12.93
C PHE A 123 -3.83 -0.19 -13.04
N ASP A 124 -3.18 -1.35 -13.22
CA ASP A 124 -3.88 -2.63 -13.30
C ASP A 124 -4.71 -2.88 -12.03
N ILE A 125 -4.11 -2.74 -10.86
CA ILE A 125 -4.79 -2.94 -9.57
C ILE A 125 -5.88 -1.89 -9.33
N GLN A 126 -5.64 -0.62 -9.67
CA GLN A 126 -6.64 0.44 -9.59
C GLN A 126 -7.86 0.13 -10.48
N SER A 127 -7.65 -0.46 -11.66
CA SER A 127 -8.69 -0.81 -12.63
C SER A 127 -9.48 -2.08 -12.27
N GLY A 128 -9.21 -2.71 -11.12
CA GLY A 128 -9.89 -3.92 -10.66
C GLY A 128 -9.06 -5.20 -10.78
N GLY A 129 -7.76 -5.08 -11.05
CA GLY A 129 -6.82 -6.19 -10.93
C GLY A 129 -6.75 -6.78 -9.51
N GLU A 130 -6.18 -7.97 -9.40
CA GLU A 130 -6.07 -8.69 -8.13
C GLU A 130 -5.20 -7.92 -7.12
N ALA A 131 -5.68 -7.79 -5.88
CA ALA A 131 -4.90 -7.19 -4.81
C ALA A 131 -3.71 -8.09 -4.44
N LEU A 132 -2.56 -7.48 -4.17
CA LEU A 132 -1.34 -8.22 -3.80
C LEU A 132 -1.02 -8.02 -2.32
N THR A 133 -0.50 -9.07 -1.70
CA THR A 133 0.18 -8.94 -0.40
C THR A 133 1.64 -8.55 -0.64
N MET A 134 2.28 -7.94 0.35
CA MET A 134 3.68 -7.52 0.26
C MET A 134 4.48 -7.98 1.47
N ARG A 135 5.74 -8.35 1.25
CA ARG A 135 6.66 -8.79 2.29
C ARG A 135 7.97 -8.02 2.19
N ILE A 136 8.42 -7.46 3.30
CA ILE A 136 9.75 -6.85 3.42
C ILE A 136 10.76 -7.92 3.83
N VAL A 137 11.90 -7.95 3.15
CA VAL A 137 13.09 -8.69 3.58
C VAL A 137 14.11 -7.69 4.07
N GLN A 138 14.57 -7.86 5.31
CA GLN A 138 15.54 -6.99 5.98
C GLN A 138 16.97 -7.41 5.62
N ARG A 139 17.92 -6.48 5.72
CA ARG A 139 19.36 -6.71 5.50
C ARG A 139 20.03 -7.49 6.63
#